data_AF-A0A1Q6LGW6-F1
#
_entry.id   AF-A0A1Q6LGW6-F1
#
_cell.length_a   1.000
_cell.length_b   1.000
_cell.length_c   1.000
_cell.angle_alpha   90.00
_cell.angle_beta   90.00
_cell.angle_gamma   90.00
#
_symmetry.space_group_name_H-M   'P 1'
#
loop_
_entity.id
_entity.type
_entity.pdbx_description
1 polymer ?
#
loop_
_entity_poly.entity_id
_entity_poly.type
_entity_poly.pdbx_seq_one_letter_code
_entity_poly.pdbx_strand_id
1 'polypeptide(L)'
;MIIVSQDKGKIINFDNMTRVYITFDEGDDDVCIRIETVDSLYEDLGYYKTEGRAKEVLQEIVRIYVLTEQYKVEDERTRIKLMMEGILLYEMPKD
;
A
#
# COMPACT_ATOMS: atom_id res chain seq x y z
N MET A 1 1.56 8.89 -1.48
CA MET A 1 2.31 7.60 -1.52
C MET A 1 1.84 6.80 -2.72
N ILE A 2 2.72 6.05 -3.38
CA ILE A 2 2.36 5.15 -4.48
C ILE A 2 2.50 3.70 -4.01
N ILE A 3 1.49 2.87 -4.27
CA ILE A 3 1.53 1.42 -4.02
C ILE A 3 1.54 0.70 -5.36
N VAL A 4 2.43 -0.29 -5.52
CA VAL A 4 2.45 -1.21 -6.67
C VAL A 4 1.84 -2.52 -6.22
N SER A 5 0.83 -3.01 -6.94
CA SER A 5 0.20 -4.30 -6.65
C SER A 5 1.22 -5.45 -6.72
N GLN A 6 0.94 -6.53 -6.01
CA GLN A 6 1.83 -7.68 -5.85
C GLN A 6 2.14 -8.37 -7.19
N ASP A 7 1.17 -8.38 -8.11
CA ASP A 7 1.30 -8.89 -9.49
C ASP A 7 1.99 -7.91 -10.44
N LYS A 8 2.32 -6.70 -9.97
CA LYS A 8 2.89 -5.59 -10.74
C LYS A 8 2.02 -5.12 -11.91
N GLY A 9 0.73 -5.47 -11.91
CA GLY A 9 -0.23 -5.05 -12.93
C GLY A 9 -0.82 -3.66 -12.69
N LYS A 10 -0.76 -3.15 -11.46
CA LYS A 10 -1.43 -1.92 -11.04
C LYS A 10 -0.52 -1.03 -10.20
N ILE A 11 -0.69 0.28 -10.39
CA ILE A 11 -0.11 1.32 -9.56
C ILE A 11 -1.27 2.14 -8.99
N ILE A 12 -1.31 2.26 -7.66
CA ILE A 12 -2.38 2.91 -6.92
C ILE A 12 -1.80 4.17 -6.26
N ASN A 13 -2.47 5.31 -6.45
CA ASN A 13 -2.19 6.51 -5.67
C ASN A 13 -2.98 6.48 -4.36
N PHE A 14 -2.26 6.56 -3.23
CA PHE A 14 -2.84 6.54 -1.89
C PHE A 14 -3.82 7.69 -1.61
N ASP A 15 -3.71 8.79 -2.35
CA ASP A 15 -4.52 10.01 -2.13
C ASP A 15 -6.00 9.85 -2.50
N ASN A 16 -6.37 8.84 -3.32
CA ASN A 16 -7.73 8.67 -3.86
C ASN A 16 -8.52 7.53 -3.20
N MET A 17 -8.16 7.17 -1.97
CA MET A 17 -8.65 5.98 -1.27
C MET A 17 -9.39 6.35 0.02
N THR A 18 -10.40 5.57 0.38
CA THR A 18 -11.14 5.73 1.65
C THR A 18 -10.60 4.79 2.73
N ARG A 19 -10.22 3.57 2.37
CA ARG A 19 -9.62 2.59 3.29
C ARG A 19 -8.75 1.56 2.58
N VAL A 20 -7.81 1.00 3.35
CA VAL A 20 -7.05 -0.22 3.03
C VAL A 20 -7.28 -1.22 4.15
N TYR A 21 -7.69 -2.44 3.83
CA TYR A 21 -8.12 -3.42 4.82
C TYR A 21 -7.84 -4.84 4.38
N ILE A 22 -7.87 -5.75 5.36
CA ILE A 22 -7.75 -7.19 5.14
C ILE A 22 -9.15 -7.76 4.93
N THR A 23 -9.30 -8.60 3.91
CA THR A 23 -10.51 -9.39 3.66
C THR A 23 -10.11 -10.83 3.36
N PHE A 24 -11.05 -11.73 3.55
CA PHE A 24 -10.93 -13.12 3.14
C PHE A 24 -11.63 -13.26 1.79
N ASP A 25 -11.00 -13.91 0.82
CA ASP A 25 -11.72 -14.27 -0.40
C ASP A 25 -12.70 -15.40 -0.06
N GLU A 26 -13.93 -15.33 -0.56
CA GLU A 26 -14.96 -16.33 -0.24
C GLU A 26 -14.73 -17.66 -0.99
N GLY A 27 -13.79 -17.68 -1.94
CA GLY A 27 -13.48 -18.85 -2.79
C GLY A 27 -12.14 -19.54 -2.55
N ASP A 28 -11.16 -18.86 -1.94
CA ASP A 28 -9.81 -19.39 -1.66
C ASP A 28 -9.44 -19.08 -0.21
N ASP A 29 -8.73 -19.99 0.46
CA ASP A 29 -8.24 -19.84 1.86
C ASP A 29 -7.20 -18.70 2.02
N ASP A 30 -7.03 -17.85 1.00
CA ASP A 30 -6.07 -16.77 0.94
C ASP A 30 -6.61 -15.47 1.57
N VAL A 31 -5.71 -14.75 2.22
CA VAL A 31 -5.97 -13.47 2.87
C VAL A 31 -5.55 -12.34 1.95
N CYS A 32 -6.49 -11.48 1.60
CA CYS A 32 -6.29 -10.39 0.66
C CYS A 32 -6.15 -9.03 1.37
N ILE A 33 -5.22 -8.19 0.89
CA ILE A 33 -5.23 -6.76 1.19
C ILE A 33 -5.94 -6.02 0.06
N ARG A 34 -7.07 -5.40 0.39
CA ARG A 34 -7.96 -4.72 -0.54
C ARG A 34 -8.05 -3.23 -0.22
N ILE A 35 -8.32 -2.46 -1.26
CA ILE A 35 -8.58 -1.03 -1.16
C ILE A 35 -10.01 -0.72 -1.52
N GLU A 36 -10.52 0.39 -0.98
CA GLU A 36 -11.74 1.02 -1.45
C GLU A 36 -11.45 2.47 -1.84
N THR A 37 -11.98 2.89 -3.00
CA THR A 37 -11.90 4.28 -3.47
C THR A 37 -13.09 5.11 -3.00
N VAL A 38 -13.03 6.43 -3.21
CA VAL A 38 -14.17 7.34 -2.93
C VAL A 38 -15.42 7.00 -3.76
N ASP A 39 -15.23 6.33 -4.91
CA ASP A 39 -16.30 5.90 -5.81
C ASP A 39 -16.83 4.49 -5.48
N SER A 40 -16.49 3.94 -4.30
CA SER A 40 -16.86 2.58 -3.88
C SER A 40 -16.37 1.49 -4.84
N LEU A 41 -15.23 1.72 -5.49
CA LEU A 41 -14.54 0.70 -6.27
C LEU A 41 -13.57 -0.08 -5.37
N TYR A 42 -13.49 -1.39 -5.61
CA TYR A 42 -12.66 -2.29 -4.83
C TYR A 42 -11.54 -2.85 -5.71
N GLU A 43 -10.31 -2.80 -5.20
CA GLU A 43 -9.14 -3.35 -5.90
C GLU A 43 -8.27 -4.13 -4.93
N ASP A 44 -7.83 -5.31 -5.35
CA ASP A 44 -6.93 -6.16 -4.59
C ASP A 44 -5.48 -5.77 -4.84
N LEU A 45 -4.73 -5.53 -3.77
CA LEU A 45 -3.32 -5.16 -3.82
C LEU A 45 -2.40 -6.37 -3.77
N GLY A 46 -2.80 -7.43 -3.07
CA GLY A 46 -1.99 -8.64 -2.90
C GLY A 46 -2.66 -9.67 -2.02
N TYR A 47 -2.21 -10.91 -2.17
CA TYR A 47 -2.71 -12.10 -1.47
C TYR A 47 -1.59 -12.70 -0.61
N TYR A 48 -1.99 -13.23 0.54
CA TYR A 48 -1.11 -13.79 1.56
C TYR A 48 -1.72 -15.06 2.15
N LYS A 49 -0.89 -16.06 2.49
CA LYS A 49 -1.36 -17.33 3.05
C LYS A 49 -1.97 -17.22 4.43
N THR A 50 -1.63 -16.18 5.19
CA THR A 50 -2.07 -16.03 6.58
C THR A 50 -2.46 -14.61 6.90
N GLU A 51 -3.43 -14.46 7.81
CA GLU A 51 -3.83 -13.16 8.35
C GLU A 51 -2.66 -12.46 9.06
N GLY A 52 -1.77 -13.24 9.70
CA GLY A 52 -0.56 -12.73 10.33
C GLY A 52 0.34 -12.00 9.33
N ARG A 53 0.65 -12.63 8.19
CA ARG A 53 1.46 -12.00 7.14
C ARG A 53 0.76 -10.78 6.54
N ALA A 54 -0.53 -10.86 6.27
CA ALA A 54 -1.30 -9.72 5.79
C ALA A 54 -1.28 -8.54 6.78
N LYS A 55 -1.35 -8.79 8.09
CA LYS A 55 -1.24 -7.75 9.13
C LYS A 55 0.14 -7.09 9.16
N GLU A 56 1.23 -7.85 8.96
CA GLU A 56 2.57 -7.28 8.85
C GLU A 56 2.69 -6.33 7.66
N VAL A 57 2.20 -6.76 6.49
CA VAL A 57 2.20 -5.93 5.28
C VAL A 57 1.35 -4.68 5.46
N LEU A 58 0.17 -4.80 6.08
CA LEU A 58 -0.66 -3.63 6.40
C LEU A 58 0.07 -2.65 7.33
N GLN A 59 0.85 -3.15 8.30
CA GLN A 59 1.69 -2.31 9.18
C GLN A 59 2.85 -1.66 8.42
N GLU A 60 3.45 -2.34 7.45
CA GLU A 60 4.46 -1.75 6.56
C GLU A 60 3.88 -0.58 5.74
N ILE A 61 2.69 -0.75 5.16
CA ILE A 61 1.98 0.33 4.44
C ILE A 61 1.80 1.56 5.35
N VAL A 62 1.36 1.36 6.61
CA VAL A 62 1.21 2.45 7.58
C VAL A 62 2.54 3.15 7.85
N ARG A 63 3.64 2.41 8.02
CA ARG A 63 4.97 2.99 8.27
C ARG A 63 5.44 3.83 7.09
N ILE A 64 5.29 3.32 5.86
CA ILE A 64 5.66 4.07 4.66
C ILE A 64 4.78 5.30 4.50
N TYR A 65 3.47 5.19 4.72
CA TYR A 65 2.57 6.35 4.69
C TYR A 65 3.03 7.46 5.66
N VAL A 66 3.31 7.11 6.92
CA VAL A 66 3.81 8.08 7.91
C VAL A 66 5.11 8.74 7.46
N LEU A 67 6.05 7.98 6.91
CA LEU A 67 7.29 8.53 6.34
C LEU A 67 7.00 9.49 5.18
N THR A 68 6.04 9.16 4.30
CA THR A 68 5.64 10.04 3.20
C THR A 68 4.92 11.31 3.65
N GLU A 69 4.21 11.29 4.79
CA GLU A 69 3.60 12.49 5.36
C GLU A 69 4.63 13.39 6.04
N GLN A 70 5.60 12.81 6.77
CA GLN A 70 6.72 13.57 7.35
C GLN A 70 7.52 14.29 6.26
N TYR A 71 7.75 13.62 5.13
CA TYR A 71 8.38 14.22 3.95
C TYR A 71 7.69 15.50 3.46
N LYS A 72 6.36 15.64 3.62
CA LYS A 72 5.63 16.80 3.07
C LYS A 72 5.98 18.12 3.77
N VAL A 73 6.58 18.06 4.95
CA VAL A 73 6.96 19.24 5.74
C VAL A 73 8.47 19.52 5.73
N GLU A 74 9.27 18.69 5.04
CA GLU A 74 10.72 18.84 4.89
C GLU A 74 11.10 19.95 3.89
N ASP A 75 12.36 20.39 3.93
CA ASP A 75 12.91 21.34 2.97
C ASP A 75 13.03 20.74 1.54
N GLU A 76 13.08 21.60 0.53
CA GLU A 76 13.10 21.20 -0.89
C GLU A 76 14.24 20.23 -1.24
N ARG A 77 15.42 20.40 -0.65
CA ARG A 77 16.58 19.55 -0.96
C ARG A 77 16.39 18.15 -0.40
N THR A 78 15.92 18.05 0.83
CA THR A 78 15.55 16.78 1.47
C THR A 78 14.43 16.10 0.68
N ARG A 79 13.46 16.88 0.20
CA ARG A 79 12.36 16.40 -0.63
C ARG A 79 12.81 15.82 -1.97
N ILE A 80 13.73 16.47 -2.67
CA ILE A 80 14.26 15.95 -3.95
C ILE A 80 15.03 14.64 -3.73
N LYS A 81 15.86 14.58 -2.67
CA LYS A 81 16.65 13.39 -2.33
C LYS A 81 15.76 12.18 -2.09
N LEU A 82 14.74 12.30 -1.24
CA LEU A 82 13.86 11.20 -0.87
C LEU A 82 12.99 10.71 -2.05
N MET A 83 12.61 11.60 -2.99
CA MET A 83 11.97 11.20 -4.26
C MET A 83 12.90 10.35 -5.12
N MET A 84 14.18 10.76 -5.25
CA MET A 84 15.18 10.00 -6.01
C MET A 84 15.49 8.64 -5.37
N GLU A 85 15.38 8.52 -4.05
CA GLU A 85 15.60 7.28 -3.31
C GLU A 85 14.38 6.32 -3.34
N GLY A 86 13.26 6.72 -3.97
CA GLY A 86 12.09 5.85 -4.13
C GLY A 86 11.29 5.62 -2.85
N ILE A 87 11.49 6.42 -1.80
CA ILE A 87 10.88 6.23 -0.47
C ILE A 87 9.36 6.45 -0.48
N LEU A 88 8.84 7.08 -1.54
CA LEU A 88 7.40 7.30 -1.74
C LEU A 88 6.69 6.10 -2.40
N LEU A 89 7.43 5.04 -2.75
CA LEU A 89 6.95 3.84 -3.42
C LEU A 89 6.91 2.67 -2.43
N TYR A 90 5.80 1.95 -2.43
CA TYR A 90 5.70 0.67 -1.75
C TYR A 90 5.30 -0.41 -2.75
N GLU A 91 6.20 -1.37 -2.99
CA GLU A 91 5.87 -2.58 -3.75
C GLU A 91 5.33 -3.63 -2.79
N MET A 92 4.10 -4.09 -3.03
CA MET A 92 3.49 -5.14 -2.21
C MET A 92 4.39 -6.38 -2.24
N PRO A 93 4.82 -6.90 -1.08
CA PRO A 93 5.72 -8.03 -1.03
C PRO A 93 5.00 -9.31 -1.48
N LYS A 94 5.77 -10.23 -2.04
CA LYS A 94 5.33 -11.62 -2.19
C LYS A 94 5.09 -12.24 -0.81
N ASP A 95 4.28 -13.29 -0.80
CA ASP A 95 4.06 -14.12 0.37
C ASP A 95 5.32 -14.92 0.77
#